data_AF-A0A9E5XR17-F1
#
_entry.id   AF-A0A9E5XR17-F1
#
_cell.length_a   1.000
_cell.length_b   1.000
_cell.length_c   1.000
_cell.angle_alpha   90.00
_cell.angle_beta   90.00
_cell.angle_gamma   90.00
#
_symmetry.space_group_name_H-M   'P 1'
#
loop_
_entity.id
_entity.type
_entity.pdbx_description
1 polymer ?
#
loop_
_entity_poly.entity_id
_entity_poly.type
_entity_poly.pdbx_seq_one_letter_code
_entity_poly.pdbx_strand_id
1 'polypeptide(L)'
;MYYTYIVYSPRHDRFLIGVTTHMERRKKILCHMLEDCKWVYYEAFDSSREAILRENEWLTWSKTMIREMVDQNNPMWVDLISPGHNKDNT
;
A
#
# COMPACT_ATOMS: atom_id res chain seq x y z
N MET A 1 -7.48 -12.93 6.57
CA MET A 1 -7.22 -11.89 5.56
C MET A 1 -5.76 -11.47 5.63
N TYR A 2 -5.09 -11.50 4.48
CA TYR A 2 -3.73 -11.04 4.25
C TYR A 2 -3.79 -9.87 3.27
N TYR A 3 -2.95 -8.87 3.45
CA TYR A 3 -2.95 -7.66 2.63
C TYR A 3 -1.59 -7.45 2.00
N THR A 4 -1.56 -7.28 0.69
CA THR A 4 -0.38 -6.76 -0.02
C THR A 4 -0.60 -5.28 -0.26
N TYR A 5 0.34 -4.45 0.13
CA TYR A 5 0.16 -3.00 0.16
C TYR A 5 1.29 -2.25 -0.53
N ILE A 6 0.99 -1.02 -0.92
CA ILE A 6 1.97 -0.04 -1.40
C ILE A 6 1.86 1.21 -0.54
N VAL A 7 2.98 1.57 0.08
CA VAL A 7 3.18 2.84 0.79
C VAL A 7 4.05 3.74 -0.05
N TYR A 8 3.64 5.00 -0.18
CA TYR A 8 4.44 6.04 -0.79
C TYR A 8 4.99 6.99 0.29
N SER A 9 6.29 7.27 0.23
CA SER A 9 6.92 8.40 0.96
C SER A 9 7.15 9.52 -0.05
N PRO A 10 6.33 10.60 -0.02
CA PRO A 10 6.50 11.77 -0.87
C PRO A 10 7.88 12.41 -0.74
N ARG A 11 8.40 12.56 0.47
CA ARG A 11 9.69 13.20 0.75
C ARG A 11 10.86 12.53 0.06
N HIS A 12 10.86 11.19 0.01
CA HIS A 12 11.93 10.41 -0.61
C HIS A 12 11.57 9.89 -2.00
N ASP A 13 10.38 10.23 -2.49
CA ASP A 13 9.79 9.73 -3.73
C ASP A 13 9.98 8.20 -3.85
N ARG A 14 9.62 7.46 -2.80
CA ARG A 14 9.88 6.02 -2.67
C ARG A 14 8.59 5.24 -2.46
N PHE A 15 8.48 4.10 -3.14
CA PHE A 15 7.46 3.10 -2.87
C PHE A 15 8.02 2.00 -1.98
N LEU A 16 7.25 1.63 -0.97
CA LEU A 16 7.49 0.45 -0.15
C LEU A 16 6.34 -0.51 -0.39
N ILE A 17 6.70 -1.75 -0.71
CA ILE A 17 5.75 -2.84 -0.94
C ILE A 17 5.90 -3.81 0.22
N GLY A 18 4.79 -4.39 0.66
CA GLY A 18 4.84 -5.36 1.74
C GLY A 18 3.58 -6.19 1.87
N VAL A 19 3.67 -7.25 2.67
CA VAL A 19 2.53 -8.02 3.13
C VAL A 19 2.28 -7.80 4.62
N THR A 20 1.02 -7.75 5.05
CA THR A 20 0.64 -7.74 6.46
C THR A 20 -0.74 -8.36 6.70
N THR A 21 -0.97 -8.84 7.92
CA THR A 21 -2.33 -9.20 8.39
C THR A 21 -2.96 -8.10 9.23
N HIS A 22 -2.21 -7.05 9.58
CA HIS A 22 -2.63 -5.99 10.50
C HIS A 22 -2.21 -4.61 9.96
N MET A 23 -3.01 -4.05 9.04
CA MET A 23 -2.66 -2.82 8.32
C MET A 23 -2.41 -1.63 9.25
N GLU A 24 -3.29 -1.37 10.22
CA GLU A 24 -3.14 -0.26 11.18
C GLU A 24 -1.83 -0.32 11.98
N ARG A 25 -1.52 -1.50 12.51
CA ARG A 25 -0.27 -1.73 13.25
C ARG A 25 0.94 -1.50 12.35
N ARG A 26 0.89 -2.00 11.12
CA ARG A 26 1.98 -1.85 10.15
C ARG A 26 2.16 -0.38 9.74
N LYS A 27 1.06 0.36 9.53
CA LYS A 27 1.08 1.80 9.22
C LYS A 27 1.78 2.59 10.30
N LYS A 28 1.41 2.38 11.57
CA LYS A 28 2.04 3.05 12.71
C LYS A 28 3.57 2.86 12.72
N ILE A 29 4.03 1.63 12.46
CA ILE A 29 5.47 1.32 12.40
C ILE A 29 6.13 2.03 11.21
N LEU A 30 5.55 1.94 10.01
CA LEU A 30 6.14 2.53 8.81
C LEU A 30 6.17 4.07 8.85
N CYS A 31 5.07 4.71 9.25
CA CYS A 31 5.01 6.17 9.36
C CYS A 31 5.95 6.71 10.44
N HIS A 32 6.18 5.95 11.52
CA HIS A 32 7.20 6.33 12.51
C HIS A 32 8.63 6.30 11.93
N MET A 33 8.90 5.39 10.99
CA MET A 33 10.22 5.28 10.34
C MET A 33 10.41 6.23 9.16
N LEU A 34 9.34 6.57 8.44
CA LEU A 34 9.42 7.28 7.16
C LEU A 34 9.23 8.81 7.27
N GLU A 35 8.89 9.33 8.46
CA GLU A 35 8.49 10.73 8.72
C GLU A 35 7.23 11.20 7.95
N ASP A 36 7.06 10.77 6.70
CA ASP A 36 5.86 10.88 5.88
C ASP A 36 5.53 9.54 5.19
N CYS A 37 4.30 9.05 5.37
CA CYS A 37 3.89 7.80 4.73
C CYS A 37 2.41 7.85 4.35
N LYS A 38 2.11 7.52 3.10
CA LYS A 38 0.74 7.39 2.58
C LYS A 38 0.50 5.97 2.13
N TRP A 39 -0.55 5.32 2.61
CA TRP A 39 -0.98 4.03 2.07
C TRP A 39 -1.80 4.28 0.83
N VAL A 40 -1.20 4.07 -0.34
CA VAL A 40 -1.78 4.51 -1.61
C VAL A 40 -2.49 3.39 -2.38
N TYR A 41 -2.19 2.14 -2.05
CA TYR A 41 -2.87 0.98 -2.62
C TYR A 41 -2.76 -0.24 -1.70
N TYR A 42 -3.75 -1.14 -1.76
CA TYR A 42 -3.68 -2.46 -1.15
C TYR A 42 -4.65 -3.44 -1.81
N GLU A 43 -4.32 -4.72 -1.74
CA GLU A 43 -5.20 -5.84 -2.10
C GLU A 43 -5.33 -6.81 -0.93
N ALA A 44 -6.52 -7.41 -0.79
CA ALA A 44 -6.84 -8.38 0.26
C ALA A 44 -6.92 -9.80 -0.31
N PHE A 45 -6.40 -10.77 0.43
CA PHE A 45 -6.30 -12.17 0.05
C PHE A 45 -6.68 -13.10 1.21
N ASP A 46 -7.22 -14.26 0.89
CA ASP A 46 -7.57 -15.28 1.88
C ASP A 46 -6.35 -16.09 2.33
N SER A 47 -5.31 -16.18 1.50
CA SER A 47 -4.08 -16.89 1.82
C SER A 47 -2.85 -15.98 1.88
N SER A 48 -1.92 -16.30 2.78
CA SER A 48 -0.60 -15.65 2.82
C SER A 48 0.18 -15.87 1.53
N ARG A 49 -0.01 -17.04 0.89
CA ARG A 49 0.68 -17.41 -0.34
C ARG A 49 0.31 -16.47 -1.49
N GLU A 50 -0.98 -16.19 -1.69
CA GLU A 50 -1.43 -15.27 -2.75
C GLU A 50 -0.92 -13.85 -2.51
N ALA A 51 -0.99 -13.37 -1.27
CA ALA A 51 -0.47 -12.06 -0.91
C ALA A 51 1.04 -11.93 -1.21
N ILE A 52 1.83 -12.95 -0.85
CA ILE A 52 3.28 -12.99 -1.12
C ILE A 52 3.56 -13.10 -2.62
N LEU A 53 2.78 -13.86 -3.38
CA LEU A 53 2.93 -13.92 -4.84
C LEU A 53 2.69 -12.55 -5.47
N ARG A 54 1.67 -11.83 -5.01
CA ARG A 54 1.40 -10.47 -5.49
C ARG A 54 2.49 -9.47 -5.10
N GLU A 55 3.03 -9.57 -3.88
CA GLU A 55 4.18 -8.76 -3.46
C GLU A 55 5.37 -8.97 -4.39
N ASN A 56 5.73 -10.24 -4.65
CA ASN A 56 6.82 -10.59 -5.55
C ASN A 56 6.60 -10.06 -6.96
N GLU A 57 5.37 -10.11 -7.48
CA GLU A 57 5.01 -9.54 -8.77
C GLU A 57 5.29 -8.03 -8.80
N TRP A 58 4.77 -7.26 -7.84
CA TRP A 58 4.96 -5.81 -7.82
C TRP A 58 6.39 -5.37 -7.55
N LEU A 59 7.19 -6.18 -6.84
CA LEU A 59 8.62 -5.90 -6.67
C LEU A 59 9.40 -5.96 -8.00
N THR A 60 8.85 -6.59 -9.04
CA THR A 60 9.44 -6.57 -10.40
C THR A 60 9.03 -5.35 -11.22
N TRP A 61 8.01 -4.61 -10.78
CA TRP A 61 7.48 -3.48 -11.53
C TRP A 61 8.43 -2.28 -11.44
N SER A 62 8.48 -1.51 -12.54
CA SER A 62 9.15 -0.21 -12.50
C SER A 62 8.37 0.77 -11.64
N LYS A 63 9.06 1.81 -11.14
CA LYS A 63 8.43 2.91 -10.41
C LYS A 63 7.30 3.58 -11.20
N THR A 64 7.46 3.69 -12.52
CA THR A 64 6.45 4.26 -13.42
C THR A 64 5.19 3.41 -13.46
N MET A 65 5.34 2.09 -13.58
CA MET A 65 4.19 1.16 -13.56
C MET A 65 3.42 1.22 -12.23
N ILE A 66 4.14 1.31 -11.10
CA ILE A 66 3.49 1.47 -9.79
C ILE A 66 2.71 2.79 -9.73
N ARG A 67 3.28 3.90 -10.23
CA ARG A 67 2.58 5.19 -10.29
C ARG A 67 1.33 5.12 -11.15
N GLU A 68 1.42 4.60 -12.36
CA GLU A 68 0.28 4.47 -13.26
C GLU A 68 -0.84 3.65 -12.63
N MET A 69 -0.50 2.55 -11.97
CA MET A 69 -1.48 1.75 -11.23
C MET A 69 -2.11 2.54 -10.08
N VAL A 70 -1.33 3.28 -9.30
CA VAL A 70 -1.84 4.15 -8.22
C VAL A 70 -2.72 5.27 -8.80
N ASP A 71 -2.34 5.91 -9.89
CA ASP A 71 -3.11 6.96 -10.55
C ASP A 71 -4.48 6.45 -11.02
N GLN A 72 -4.54 5.20 -11.49
CA GLN A 72 -5.79 4.56 -11.92
C GLN A 72 -6.71 4.21 -10.74
N ASN A 73 -6.16 3.75 -9.61
CA ASN A 73 -6.94 3.21 -8.50
C ASN A 73 -7.16 4.21 -7.34
N ASN A 74 -6.31 5.22 -7.25
CA ASN A 74 -6.30 6.25 -6.22
C ASN A 74 -5.79 7.57 -6.83
N PRO A 75 -6.54 8.18 -7.77
CA PRO A 75 -6.10 9.36 -8.53
C PRO A 75 -5.83 10.58 -7.65
N MET A 76 -6.43 10.64 -6.47
CA MET A 76 -6.23 11.71 -5.49
C MET A 76 -5.06 11.46 -4.54
N TRP A 77 -4.39 10.30 -4.65
CA TRP A 77 -3.28 9.90 -3.79
C TRP A 77 -3.61 10.05 -2.30
N VAL A 78 -4.85 9.71 -1.94
CA VAL A 78 -5.32 9.78 -0.55
C VAL A 78 -4.74 8.63 0.24
N ASP A 79 -4.51 8.86 1.53
CA ASP A 79 -4.07 7.82 2.43
C ASP A 79 -5.27 6.93 2.81
N LEU A 80 -5.28 5.72 2.26
CA LEU A 80 -6.42 4.80 2.29
C LEU A 80 -6.68 4.18 3.67
N ILE A 81 -5.79 4.40 4.63
CA ILE A 81 -5.85 3.82 5.99
C ILE A 81 -5.81 4.95 7.03
N SER A 82 -6.19 6.17 6.65
CA SER A 82 -6.31 7.26 7.61
C SER A 82 -7.62 7.16 8.38
N PRO A 83 -7.63 7.48 9.69
CA PRO A 83 -8.87 7.52 10.47
C PRO A 83 -9.89 8.44 9.77
N GLY A 84 -10.93 7.85 9.20
CA GLY A 84 -11.96 8.54 8.41
C GLY A 84 -12.12 8.09 6.96
N HIS A 85 -11.28 7.19 6.44
CA HIS A 85 -11.41 6.64 5.08
C HIS A 85 -12.00 5.21 5.15
N ASN A 86 -13.34 5.10 5.18
CA ASN A 86 -14.02 3.80 5.02
C ASN A 86 -14.11 3.48 3.52
N LYS A 87 -13.44 2.41 3.09
CA LYS A 87 -13.51 1.88 1.73
C LYS A 87 -14.78 1.05 1.44
N ASP A 88 -15.70 0.94 2.40
CA ASP A 88 -16.89 0.09 2.30
C ASP A 88 -18.08 0.76 1.58
N ASN A 89 -17.87 1.83 0.81
CA ASN A 89 -18.93 2.61 0.16
C ASN A 89 -18.69 2.88 -1.34
N THR A 90 -18.19 1.91 -2.12
CA THR A 90 -18.34 1.93 -3.59
C THR A 90 -18.35 0.53 -4.16
#